data_AF-A0A428W182-F1
#
_entry.id   AF-A0A428W182-F1
#
_cell.length_a   1.000
_cell.length_b   1.000
_cell.length_c   1.000
_cell.angle_alpha   90.00
_cell.angle_beta   90.00
_cell.angle_gamma   90.00
#
_symmetry.space_group_name_H-M   'P 1'
#
loop_
_entity.id
_entity.type
_entity.pdbx_description
1 polymer ?
#
loop_
_entity_poly.entity_id
_entity_poly.type
_entity_poly.pdbx_seq_one_letter_code
_entity_poly.pdbx_strand_id
1 'polypeptide(L)'
;MIDLAAVKRALAAQRIETPSWAFGNSGTRFKVFAQAGVPRNPREKIADAAIVHKFTGVAPTVALHIPWDKVDDYASLGDFARE
;
A
#
# COMPACT_ATOMS: atom_id res chain seq x y z
N MET A 1 -11.49 -12.20 33.00
CA MET A 1 -11.44 -13.20 31.91
C MET A 1 -11.43 -12.46 30.59
N ILE A 2 -10.58 -12.83 29.62
CA ILE A 2 -10.48 -12.12 28.33
C ILE A 2 -11.61 -12.57 27.39
N ASP A 3 -12.36 -11.63 26.82
CA ASP A 3 -13.30 -11.93 25.73
C ASP A 3 -12.54 -12.07 24.40
N LEU A 4 -12.24 -13.32 24.05
CA LEU A 4 -11.51 -13.64 22.83
C LEU A 4 -12.31 -13.27 21.56
N ALA A 5 -13.64 -13.31 21.61
CA ALA A 5 -14.47 -12.99 20.45
C ALA A 5 -14.42 -11.48 20.17
N ALA A 6 -14.44 -10.64 21.21
CA ALA A 6 -14.23 -9.20 21.07
C ALA A 6 -12.85 -8.87 20.49
N VAL A 7 -11.79 -9.52 20.97
CA VAL A 7 -10.42 -9.32 20.44
C VAL A 7 -10.34 -9.66 18.96
N LYS A 8 -10.90 -10.80 18.54
CA LYS A 8 -10.91 -11.20 17.12
C LYS A 8 -11.66 -10.20 16.24
N ARG A 9 -12.80 -9.68 16.70
CA ARG A 9 -13.56 -8.65 15.97
C ARG A 9 -12.75 -7.35 15.83
N ALA A 10 -12.07 -6.94 16.90
CA ALA A 10 -11.22 -5.74 16.86
C ALA A 10 -10.08 -5.88 15.84
N LEU A 11 -9.41 -7.04 15.81
CA LEU A 11 -8.34 -7.31 14.84
C LEU A 11 -8.85 -7.36 13.39
N ALA A 12 -10.01 -7.98 13.14
CA ALA A 12 -10.61 -8.03 11.81
C ALA A 12 -11.07 -6.64 11.31
N ALA A 13 -11.43 -5.74 12.22
CA ALA A 13 -11.83 -4.37 11.93
C ALA A 13 -10.63 -3.41 11.78
N GLN A 14 -9.41 -3.85 12.08
CA GLN A 14 -8.22 -2.99 11.98
C GLN A 14 -8.01 -2.51 10.55
N ARG A 15 -7.61 -1.25 10.41
CA ARG A 15 -7.28 -0.62 9.13
C ARG A 15 -5.89 0.02 9.25
N ILE A 16 -4.98 -0.37 8.36
CA ILE A 16 -3.61 0.13 8.29
C ILE A 16 -3.38 0.68 6.89
N GLU A 17 -3.07 1.97 6.79
CA GLU A 17 -2.72 2.58 5.52
C GLU A 17 -1.32 2.14 5.08
N THR A 18 -1.17 1.80 3.80
CA THR A 18 0.14 1.43 3.23
C THR A 18 0.78 2.62 2.51
N PRO A 19 2.06 2.92 2.76
CA PRO A 19 2.75 4.01 2.05
C PRO A 19 3.19 3.58 0.65
N SER A 20 2.79 4.34 -0.38
CA SER A 20 3.15 4.05 -1.78
C SER A 20 4.67 3.89 -2.00
N TRP A 21 5.49 4.67 -1.27
CA TRP A 21 6.93 4.68 -1.42
C TRP A 21 7.64 3.46 -0.84
N ALA A 22 6.96 2.68 0.01
CA ALA A 22 7.52 1.44 0.55
C ALA A 22 7.61 0.33 -0.50
N PHE A 23 6.84 0.43 -1.59
CA PHE A 23 6.89 -0.52 -2.70
C PHE A 23 8.02 -0.24 -3.69
N GLY A 24 8.61 0.95 -3.65
CA GLY A 24 9.79 1.28 -4.47
C GLY A 24 11.09 0.66 -3.94
N ASN A 25 12.18 0.80 -4.71
CA ASN A 25 13.51 0.42 -4.23
C ASN A 25 13.85 1.25 -2.97
N SER A 26 14.03 0.57 -1.84
CA SER A 26 14.50 1.18 -0.61
C SER A 26 16.02 1.04 -0.48
N GLY A 27 16.62 1.94 0.28
CA GLY A 27 18.05 1.91 0.54
C GLY A 27 18.41 2.87 1.66
N THR A 28 19.71 3.00 1.90
CA THR A 28 20.24 3.94 2.90
C THR A 28 20.97 5.07 2.20
N ARG A 29 21.49 6.03 2.98
CA ARG A 29 22.40 7.07 2.47
C ARG A 29 23.65 6.52 1.78
N PHE A 30 23.98 5.24 1.95
CA PHE A 30 25.17 4.62 1.36
C PHE A 30 24.88 3.96 0.01
N LYS A 31 23.74 3.28 -0.13
CA LYS A 31 23.41 2.52 -1.34
C LYS A 31 21.92 2.19 -1.43
N VAL A 32 21.44 2.20 -2.67
CA VAL A 32 20.19 1.56 -3.10
C VAL A 32 20.57 0.38 -4.02
N PHE A 33 19.96 -0.78 -3.80
CA PHE A 33 20.13 -1.96 -4.64
C PHE A 33 18.84 -2.23 -5.39
N ALA A 34 18.85 -2.03 -6.70
CA ALA A 34 17.67 -2.22 -7.52
C ALA A 34 17.27 -3.70 -7.59
N GLN A 35 15.98 -3.97 -7.41
CA GLN A 35 15.40 -5.30 -7.58
C GLN A 35 14.57 -5.37 -8.86
N ALA A 36 14.57 -6.54 -9.51
CA ALA A 36 13.71 -6.78 -10.66
C ALA A 36 12.25 -6.83 -10.21
N GLY A 37 11.35 -6.24 -11.01
CA GLY A 37 9.91 -6.22 -10.73
C GLY A 37 9.44 -5.09 -9.80
N VAL A 38 10.33 -4.17 -9.40
CA VAL A 38 9.93 -3.02 -8.57
C VAL A 38 9.02 -2.07 -9.36
N PRO A 39 7.92 -1.57 -8.76
CA PRO A 39 6.95 -0.70 -9.42
C PRO A 39 7.57 0.63 -9.85
N ARG A 40 7.19 1.06 -11.05
CA ARG A 40 7.77 2.20 -11.78
C ARG A 40 6.86 3.41 -11.81
N ASN A 41 5.58 3.22 -11.49
CA ASN A 41 4.55 4.26 -11.54
C ASN A 41 3.50 4.06 -10.43
N PRO A 42 2.64 5.06 -10.16
CA PRO A 42 1.66 4.98 -9.07
C PRO A 42 0.66 3.84 -9.21
N ARG A 43 0.27 3.45 -10.43
CA ARG A 43 -0.63 2.31 -10.65
C ARG A 43 0.03 0.99 -10.26
N GLU A 44 1.29 0.80 -10.63
CA GLU A 44 2.05 -0.39 -10.20
C GLU A 44 2.23 -0.44 -8.68
N LYS A 45 2.50 0.69 -8.01
CA LYS A 45 2.54 0.76 -6.54
C LYS A 45 1.20 0.38 -5.90
N ILE A 46 0.07 0.84 -6.46
CA ILE A 46 -1.27 0.48 -5.98
C ILE A 46 -1.55 -1.01 -6.23
N ALA A 47 -1.11 -1.57 -7.36
CA ALA A 47 -1.25 -2.99 -7.64
C ALA A 47 -0.50 -3.84 -6.61
N ASP A 48 0.72 -3.44 -6.23
CA ASP A 48 1.49 -4.12 -5.19
C ASP A 48 0.84 -3.95 -3.80
N ALA A 49 0.31 -2.76 -3.49
CA ALA A 49 -0.45 -2.53 -2.26
C ALA A 49 -1.73 -3.39 -2.19
N ALA A 50 -2.40 -3.61 -3.33
CA ALA A 50 -3.57 -4.47 -3.41
C ALA A 50 -3.23 -5.93 -3.06
N ILE A 51 -2.02 -6.40 -3.38
CA ILE A 51 -1.55 -7.72 -2.94
C ILE A 51 -1.45 -7.80 -1.41
N VAL A 52 -0.94 -6.75 -0.75
CA VAL A 52 -0.92 -6.67 0.72
C VAL A 52 -2.33 -6.72 1.28
N HIS A 53 -3.26 -5.95 0.71
CA HIS A 53 -4.66 -5.98 1.16
C HIS A 53 -5.30 -7.36 0.97
N LYS A 54 -5.09 -7.99 -0.20
CA LYS A 54 -5.61 -9.33 -0.52
C LYS A 54 -5.23 -10.38 0.53
N PHE A 55 -3.98 -10.36 1.01
CA PHE A 55 -3.50 -11.36 1.96
C PHE A 55 -3.74 -10.99 3.43
N THR A 56 -3.85 -9.70 3.75
CA THR A 56 -3.98 -9.26 5.16
C THR A 56 -5.41 -8.86 5.55
N GLY A 57 -6.24 -8.44 4.59
CA GLY A 57 -7.59 -7.91 4.81
C GLY A 57 -7.66 -6.56 5.53
N VAL A 58 -6.54 -6.03 6.05
CA VAL A 58 -6.51 -4.85 6.91
C VAL A 58 -5.94 -3.60 6.24
N ALA A 59 -5.42 -3.70 5.02
CA ALA A 59 -4.75 -2.59 4.32
C ALA A 59 -5.52 -1.95 3.13
N PRO A 60 -6.75 -1.42 3.28
CA PRO A 60 -7.54 -0.99 2.12
C PRO A 60 -7.22 0.41 1.59
N THR A 61 -6.29 1.15 2.21
CA THR A 61 -5.92 2.51 1.78
C THR A 61 -4.43 2.63 1.52
N VAL A 62 -4.09 3.52 0.58
CA VAL A 62 -2.71 3.80 0.18
C VAL A 62 -2.43 5.29 0.38
N ALA A 63 -1.37 5.61 1.13
CA ALA A 63 -0.88 6.97 1.26
C ALA A 63 -0.05 7.35 0.03
N LEU A 64 -0.41 8.46 -0.61
CA LEU A 64 0.34 9.02 -1.74
C LEU A 64 1.37 10.04 -1.27
N HIS A 65 2.51 10.10 -1.96
CA HIS A 65 3.58 11.07 -1.72
C HIS A 65 3.81 11.93 -2.96
N ILE A 66 3.58 13.24 -2.85
CA ILE A 66 3.75 14.17 -3.96
C ILE A 66 5.11 14.88 -3.85
N PRO A 67 5.94 14.92 -4.90
CA PRO A 67 5.61 14.66 -6.31
C PRO A 67 5.85 13.23 -6.82
N TRP A 68 6.23 12.27 -5.97
CA TRP A 68 6.62 10.91 -6.40
C TRP A 68 5.48 10.11 -7.01
N ASP A 69 4.24 10.39 -6.58
CA ASP A 69 3.01 9.79 -7.08
C ASP A 69 2.15 10.78 -7.86
N LYS A 70 2.79 11.79 -8.46
CA LYS A 70 2.09 12.69 -9.35
C LYS A 70 1.59 11.93 -10.58
N VAL A 71 0.32 12.16 -10.91
CA VAL A 71 -0.34 11.71 -12.14
C VAL A 71 -1.09 12.90 -12.75
N ASP A 72 -1.43 12.80 -14.03
CA ASP A 72 -2.23 13.83 -14.69
C ASP A 72 -3.70 13.79 -14.25
N ASP A 73 -4.19 12.61 -13.85
CA ASP A 73 -5.57 12.39 -13.41
C ASP A 73 -5.64 11.48 -12.17
N TYR A 74 -5.94 12.10 -11.02
CA TYR A 74 -6.12 11.38 -9.76
C TYR A 74 -7.47 10.64 -9.68
N ALA A 75 -8.49 11.05 -10.44
CA ALA A 75 -9.76 10.33 -10.48
C ALA A 75 -9.56 8.96 -11.13
N SER A 76 -8.87 8.91 -12.28
CA SER A 76 -8.51 7.63 -12.92
C SER A 76 -7.66 6.74 -12.01
N LEU A 77 -6.71 7.32 -11.26
CA LEU A 77 -5.92 6.56 -10.29
C LEU A 77 -6.79 5.99 -9.16
N GLY A 78 -7.76 6.78 -8.67
CA GLY A 78 -8.72 6.35 -7.66
C GLY A 78 -9.69 5.28 -8.16
N ASP A 79 -10.07 5.31 -9.45
CA ASP A 79 -10.89 4.28 -10.07
C ASP A 79 -10.11 2.96 -10.17
N PHE A 80 -8.85 3.02 -10.59
CA PHE A 80 -7.97 1.85 -10.60
C PHE A 80 -7.78 1.23 -9.21
N ALA A 81 -7.73 2.03 -8.15
CA ALA A 81 -7.61 1.52 -6.78
C ALA A 81 -8.87 0.80 -6.27
N ARG A 82 -10.02 0.98 -6.95
CA ARG A 82 -11.30 0.36 -6.58
C ARG A 82 -11.63 -0.91 -7.38
N GLU A 83 -10.87 -1.20 -8.43
CA GLU A 83 -10.99 -2.42 -9.26
C GLU A 83 -10.46 -3.65 -8.52
#